data_AF-A0A4Y1QV93-F1
#
_entry.id   AF-A0A4Y1QV93-F1
#
_cell.length_a   1.000
_cell.length_b   1.000
_cell.length_c   1.000
_cell.angle_alpha   90.00
_cell.angle_beta   90.00
_cell.angle_gamma   90.00
#
_symmetry.space_group_name_H-M   'P 1'
#
loop_
_entity.id
_entity.type
_entity.pdbx_description
1 polymer ?
#
loop_
_entity_poly.entity_id
_entity_poly.type
_entity_poly.pdbx_seq_one_letter_code
_entity_poly.pdbx_strand_id
1 'polypeptide(L)'
;MALAVLSAFLGPDQIATETLLGADPEVFPWVQKYQRSRETVSETDYEVDLITTFTKLSSLGQQINYEAYTYPVKKVDFSKLKL
;
A
#
# COMPACT_ATOMS: atom_id res chain seq x y z
N MET A 1 -10.59 -7.72 -9.25
CA MET A 1 -10.77 -6.97 -7.97
C MET A 1 -9.54 -6.14 -7.59
N ALA A 2 -8.41 -6.74 -7.21
CA ALA A 2 -7.20 -6.03 -6.73
C ALA A 2 -6.47 -5.17 -7.77
N LEU A 3 -6.63 -5.45 -9.06
CA LEU A 3 -5.85 -4.77 -10.11
C LEU A 3 -6.26 -3.30 -10.31
N ALA A 4 -7.55 -2.97 -10.17
CA ALA A 4 -8.07 -1.63 -10.44
C ALA A 4 -7.52 -0.56 -9.48
N VAL A 5 -7.34 -0.91 -8.19
CA VAL A 5 -6.80 0.03 -7.19
C VAL A 5 -5.30 0.28 -7.35
N LEU A 6 -4.59 -0.65 -8.01
CA LEU A 6 -3.17 -0.53 -8.34
C LEU A 6 -2.94 0.08 -9.72
N SER A 7 -3.92 0.80 -10.30
CA SER A 7 -3.83 1.36 -11.65
C SER A 7 -2.59 2.23 -11.86
N ALA A 8 -2.17 2.99 -10.86
CA ALA A 8 -0.95 3.81 -10.89
C ALA A 8 0.36 3.00 -10.97
N PHE A 9 0.35 1.72 -10.62
CA PHE A 9 1.53 0.85 -10.66
C PHE A 9 1.73 0.16 -12.02
N LEU A 10 0.75 0.24 -12.92
CA LEU A 10 0.78 -0.45 -14.22
C LEU A 10 1.35 0.42 -15.34
N GLY A 11 1.54 1.73 -15.11
CA GLY A 11 2.07 2.66 -16.09
C GLY A 11 2.18 4.08 -15.56
N PRO A 12 2.83 4.99 -16.31
CA PRO A 12 3.04 6.37 -15.90
C PRO A 12 1.76 7.23 -15.98
N ASP A 13 0.75 6.80 -16.75
CA ASP A 13 -0.55 7.47 -16.87
C ASP A 13 -1.66 6.58 -16.29
N GLN A 14 -2.14 6.96 -15.11
CA GLN A 14 -3.20 6.26 -14.41
C GLN A 14 -4.54 6.32 -15.15
N ILE A 15 -4.86 7.46 -15.79
CA ILE A 15 -6.16 7.67 -16.44
C ILE A 15 -6.25 6.82 -17.72
N ALA A 16 -5.17 6.80 -18.51
CA ALA A 16 -5.10 5.94 -19.69
C ALA A 16 -5.23 4.46 -19.32
N THR A 17 -4.56 4.05 -18.24
CA THR A 17 -4.62 2.68 -17.72
C THR A 17 -6.03 2.31 -17.25
N GLU A 18 -6.69 3.20 -16.49
CA GLU A 18 -8.06 2.98 -16.02
C GLU A 18 -9.09 2.95 -17.15
N THR A 19 -8.87 3.74 -18.21
CA THR A 19 -9.72 3.72 -19.41
C THR A 19 -9.65 2.35 -20.09
N LEU A 20 -8.45 1.76 -20.17
CA LEU A 20 -8.25 0.42 -20.70
C LEU A 20 -8.86 -0.65 -19.78
N LEU A 21 -8.65 -0.56 -18.47
CA LEU A 21 -9.21 -1.49 -17.48
C LEU A 21 -10.74 -1.43 -17.42
N GLY A 22 -11.32 -0.25 -17.66
CA GLY A 22 -12.75 -0.03 -17.71
C GLY A 22 -13.44 -0.68 -18.92
N ALA A 23 -12.69 -1.15 -19.92
CA ALA A 23 -13.24 -1.93 -21.02
C ALA A 23 -13.68 -3.34 -20.59
N ASP A 24 -13.15 -3.84 -19.47
CA ASP A 24 -13.51 -5.15 -18.91
C ASP A 24 -14.70 -5.03 -17.94
N PRO A 25 -15.84 -5.71 -18.20
CA PRO A 25 -17.01 -5.69 -17.33
C PRO A 25 -16.77 -6.12 -15.87
N GLU A 26 -15.80 -7.01 -15.61
CA GLU A 26 -15.50 -7.49 -14.26
C GLU A 26 -14.70 -6.46 -13.43
N VAL A 27 -13.92 -5.63 -14.12
CA VAL A 27 -13.01 -4.64 -13.51
C VAL A 27 -13.66 -3.25 -13.46
N PHE A 28 -14.56 -2.96 -14.39
CA PHE A 28 -15.25 -1.68 -14.53
C PHE A 28 -15.90 -1.15 -13.23
N PRO A 29 -16.65 -1.94 -12.44
CA PRO A 29 -17.26 -1.43 -11.20
C PRO A 29 -16.23 -0.94 -10.17
N TRP A 30 -15.05 -1.57 -10.16
CA TRP A 30 -13.96 -1.21 -9.25
C TRP A 30 -13.28 0.09 -9.70
N VAL A 31 -13.03 0.22 -11.00
CA VAL A 31 -12.48 1.47 -11.59
C VAL A 31 -13.41 2.64 -11.26
N GLN A 32 -14.72 2.48 -11.48
CA GLN A 32 -15.69 3.54 -11.20
C GLN A 32 -15.77 3.87 -9.70
N LYS A 33 -15.69 2.88 -8.80
CA LYS A 33 -15.62 3.10 -7.34
C LYS A 33 -14.43 4.00 -6.98
N TYR A 34 -13.24 3.64 -7.46
CA TYR A 34 -12.02 4.36 -7.10
C TYR A 34 -11.92 5.75 -7.74
N GLN A 35 -12.43 5.91 -8.96
CA GLN A 35 -12.59 7.23 -9.58
C GLN A 35 -13.46 8.15 -8.72
N ARG A 36 -14.64 7.67 -8.30
CA ARG A 36 -15.53 8.43 -7.41
C ARG A 36 -14.87 8.75 -6.06
N SER A 37 -14.11 7.82 -5.50
CA SER A 37 -13.37 8.06 -4.25
C SER A 37 -12.38 9.21 -4.42
N ARG A 38 -11.59 9.24 -5.50
CA ARG A 38 -10.59 10.29 -5.75
C ARG A 38 -11.17 11.65 -6.12
N GLU A 39 -12.43 11.71 -6.51
CA GLU A 39 -13.15 12.98 -6.65
C GLU A 39 -13.50 13.61 -5.29
N THR A 40 -13.47 12.83 -4.21
CA THR A 40 -13.65 13.36 -2.85
C THR A 40 -12.33 13.93 -2.31
N VAL A 41 -12.42 14.87 -1.37
CA VAL A 41 -11.24 15.50 -0.77
C VAL A 41 -10.36 14.50 0.00
N SER A 42 -10.96 13.48 0.62
CA SER A 42 -10.24 12.56 1.50
C SER A 42 -9.84 11.25 0.83
N GLU A 43 -10.36 10.96 -0.37
CA GLU A 43 -10.03 9.80 -1.20
C GLU A 43 -9.92 8.44 -0.48
N THR A 44 -10.66 8.30 0.62
CA THR A 44 -10.35 7.34 1.69
C THR A 44 -10.44 5.89 1.25
N ASP A 45 -11.47 5.54 0.47
CA ASP A 45 -11.64 4.17 -0.02
C ASP A 45 -10.51 3.76 -0.97
N TYR A 46 -10.03 4.70 -1.79
CA TYR A 46 -8.92 4.46 -2.71
C TYR A 46 -7.61 4.25 -1.95
N GLU A 47 -7.27 5.14 -1.01
CA GLU A 47 -6.03 5.02 -0.22
C GLU A 47 -5.98 3.73 0.62
N VAL A 48 -7.08 3.42 1.31
CA VAL A 48 -7.18 2.23 2.18
C VAL A 48 -7.08 0.94 1.38
N ASP A 49 -7.82 0.84 0.27
CA ASP A 49 -7.82 -0.37 -0.56
C ASP A 49 -6.47 -0.55 -1.29
N LEU A 50 -5.82 0.55 -1.68
CA LEU A 50 -4.48 0.53 -2.29
C LEU A 50 -3.46 -0.05 -1.31
N ILE A 51 -3.39 0.49 -0.10
CA ILE A 51 -2.46 0.02 0.94
C ILE A 51 -2.75 -1.44 1.30
N THR A 52 -4.02 -1.81 1.46
CA THR A 52 -4.41 -3.18 1.79
C THR A 52 -3.94 -4.17 0.74
N THR A 53 -4.09 -3.82 -0.54
CA THR A 53 -3.68 -4.67 -1.66
C THR A 53 -2.16 -4.72 -1.77
N PHE A 54 -1.50 -3.57 -1.69
CA PHE A 54 -0.05 -3.48 -1.79
C PHE A 54 0.67 -4.21 -0.64
N THR A 55 0.13 -4.16 0.58
CA THR A 55 0.67 -4.88 1.74
C THR A 55 0.65 -6.40 1.55
N LYS A 56 -0.40 -6.94 0.94
CA LYS A 56 -0.46 -8.37 0.60
C LYS A 56 0.54 -8.73 -0.49
N LEU A 57 0.70 -7.85 -1.48
CA LEU A 57 1.61 -8.09 -2.61
C LEU A 57 3.09 -8.00 -2.18
N SER A 58 3.44 -7.05 -1.32
CA SER A 58 4.82 -6.79 -0.90
C SER A 58 5.42 -7.91 -0.04
N SER A 59 4.58 -8.67 0.65
CA SER A 59 4.99 -9.79 1.52
C SER A 59 4.77 -11.17 0.90
N LEU A 60 4.31 -11.23 -0.36
CA LEU A 60 3.94 -12.50 -1.01
C LEU A 60 5.14 -13.44 -1.13
N GLY A 61 5.03 -14.62 -0.50
CA GLY A 61 6.08 -15.66 -0.53
C GLY A 61 7.31 -15.37 0.35
N GLN A 62 7.32 -14.25 1.09
CA GLN A 62 8.40 -13.88 2.00
C GLN A 62 8.03 -14.25 3.44
N GLN A 63 9.00 -14.80 4.19
CA GLN A 63 8.89 -14.91 5.64
C GLN A 63 9.62 -13.72 6.26
N ILE A 64 8.87 -12.78 6.82
CA ILE A 64 9.45 -11.56 7.38
C ILE A 64 10.10 -11.89 8.73
N ASN A 65 11.39 -11.58 8.87
CA ASN A 65 12.10 -11.64 10.14
C ASN A 65 11.66 -10.43 10.99
N TYR A 66 10.89 -10.69 12.05
CA TYR A 66 10.36 -9.64 12.92
C TYR A 66 11.43 -9.00 13.81
N GLU A 67 12.56 -9.68 14.01
CA GLU A 67 13.71 -9.17 14.75
C GLU A 67 14.73 -8.46 13.84
N ALA A 68 14.51 -8.46 12.52
CA ALA A 68 15.39 -7.78 11.59
C ALA A 68 15.58 -6.32 12.01
N TYR A 69 16.82 -5.84 11.89
CA TYR A 69 17.23 -4.50 12.31
C TYR A 69 17.19 -4.22 13.83
N THR A 70 16.98 -5.24 14.67
CA THR A 70 17.19 -5.14 16.13
C THR A 70 18.69 -5.19 16.46
N TYR A 71 19.11 -4.40 17.46
CA TYR A 71 20.48 -4.37 17.97
C TYR A 71 20.52 -4.47 19.49
N PRO A 72 21.66 -4.88 20.09
CA PRO A 72 21.78 -5.00 21.53
C PRO A 72 21.46 -3.69 22.24
N VAL A 73 20.59 -3.75 23.25
CA VAL A 73 20.28 -2.61 24.13
C VAL A 73 21.54 -2.25 24.91
N LYS A 74 22.08 -1.04 24.73
CA LYS A 74 23.19 -0.51 25.53
C LYS A 74 22.70 -0.34 26.98
N LYS A 75 23.04 -1.28 27.85
CA LYS A 75 22.79 -1.12 29.29
C LYS A 75 23.68 0.02 29.79
N VAL A 76 23.06 1.10 30.26
CA VAL A 76 23.77 2.17 30.95
C VAL A 76 24.20 1.60 32.30
N ASP A 77 25.51 1.55 32.51
CA ASP A 77 26.05 1.14 33.79
C ASP A 77 25.93 2.32 34.76
N PHE A 78 24.87 2.31 35.59
CA PHE A 78 24.60 3.37 36.55
C PHE A 78 25.69 3.48 37.63
N SER A 79 26.56 2.47 37.79
CA SER A 79 27.72 2.56 38.68
C SER A 79 28.82 3.50 38.15
N LYS A 80 28.77 3.87 36.86
CA LYS A 80 29.70 4.82 36.22
C LYS A 80 29.18 6.27 36.19
N LEU A 81 27.93 6.51 36.59
CA LEU A 81 27.39 7.85 36.78
C LEU A 81 27.95 8.41 38.09
N LYS A 82 29.02 9.20 38.00
CA LYS A 82 29.52 10.00 39.13
C LYS A 82 28.48 11.10 39.43
N LEU A 83 27.82 10.99 40.57
CA LEU A 83 27.15 12.11 41.26
C LEU A 83 28.20 12.98 41.96
#